data_AF-A0A0F9QMH1-F1
#
_entry.id   AF-A0A0F9QMH1-F1
#
_cell.length_a   1.000
_cell.length_b   1.000
_cell.length_c   1.000
_cell.angle_alpha   90.00
_cell.angle_beta   90.00
_cell.angle_gamma   90.00
#
_symmetry.space_group_name_H-M   'P 1'
#
loop_
_entity.id
_entity.type
_entity.pdbx_description
1 polymer ?
#
loop_
_entity_poly.entity_id
_entity_poly.type
_entity_poly.pdbx_seq_one_letter_code
_entity_poly.pdbx_strand_id
1 'polypeptide(L)'
;MIFAFDFTENILRPLSQWGGFFLLLLGIIWIIYAIYETKRRGSFKKRKVETWDFDITKFLKILTYFGFIVGIFSLLSGVGALILDVPPSTAYAGLNPTAGKSIFTAIILIVFGIFTFLKPINDLPIASVIGLMVASLIVAIIALAIPQTVVKVIAVFIDPKILLVIIFIIIFAIIALTAKFYMSGVIAISKALSWPPLAFIVAAFCLIQGFLLLVVGISISGYF
;
A
#
# COMPACT_ATOMS: atom_id res chain seq x y z
N MET A 1 -16.96 -31.68 7.53
CA MET A 1 -16.89 -30.20 7.49
C MET A 1 -15.43 -29.81 7.42
N ILE A 2 -14.96 -29.32 6.28
CA ILE A 2 -13.62 -28.72 6.19
C ILE A 2 -13.73 -27.36 6.87
N PHE A 3 -12.89 -27.09 7.88
CA PHE A 3 -12.78 -25.78 8.51
C PHE A 3 -12.58 -24.72 7.42
N ALA A 4 -13.64 -23.97 7.10
CA ALA A 4 -13.54 -22.83 6.22
C ALA A 4 -12.75 -21.77 6.99
N PHE A 5 -11.46 -21.63 6.69
CA PHE A 5 -10.64 -20.58 7.27
C PHE A 5 -11.24 -19.23 6.90
N ASP A 6 -11.72 -18.50 7.90
CA ASP A 6 -12.28 -17.17 7.71
C ASP A 6 -11.13 -16.17 7.54
N PHE A 7 -10.79 -15.87 6.29
CA PHE A 7 -9.72 -14.92 5.95
C PHE A 7 -10.00 -13.50 6.48
N THR A 8 -11.27 -13.13 6.64
CA THR A 8 -11.66 -11.81 7.11
C THR A 8 -11.31 -11.65 8.58
N GLU A 9 -11.73 -12.60 9.40
CA GLU A 9 -11.51 -12.56 10.85
C GLU A 9 -10.07 -12.95 11.24
N ASN A 10 -9.45 -13.91 10.55
CA ASN A 10 -8.14 -14.42 10.93
C ASN A 10 -6.96 -13.68 10.30
N ILE A 11 -7.17 -12.95 9.19
CA ILE A 11 -6.09 -12.21 8.50
C ILE A 11 -6.42 -10.73 8.40
N LEU A 12 -7.56 -10.37 7.79
CA LEU A 12 -7.84 -8.97 7.47
C LEU A 12 -8.09 -8.11 8.71
N ARG A 13 -8.85 -8.60 9.70
CA ARG A 13 -9.12 -7.88 10.96
C ARG A 13 -7.82 -7.64 11.77
N PRO A 14 -6.98 -8.66 12.07
CA PRO A 14 -5.69 -8.42 12.70
C PRO A 14 -4.84 -7.45 11.91
N LEU A 15 -4.74 -7.63 10.59
CA LEU A 15 -3.92 -6.75 9.74
C LEU A 15 -4.41 -5.28 9.74
N SER A 16 -5.73 -5.06 9.86
CA SER A 16 -6.33 -3.73 9.98
C SER A 16 -5.94 -3.04 11.30
N GLN A 17 -5.83 -3.80 12.39
CA GLN A 17 -5.38 -3.30 13.70
C GLN A 17 -3.88 -2.94 13.72
N TRP A 18 -3.12 -3.36 12.72
CA TRP A 18 -1.70 -3.06 12.61
C TRP A 18 -1.43 -1.81 11.76
N GLY A 19 -2.46 -1.04 11.41
CA GLY A 19 -2.35 0.16 10.58
C GLY A 19 -1.36 1.19 11.11
N GLY A 20 -1.37 1.45 12.42
CA GLY A 20 -0.39 2.35 13.07
C GLY A 20 1.06 1.85 12.91
N PHE A 21 1.28 0.54 12.97
CA PHE A 21 2.58 -0.09 12.78
C PHE A 21 3.07 0.04 11.34
N PHE A 22 2.20 -0.22 10.36
CA PHE A 22 2.56 -0.06 8.96
C PHE A 22 2.85 1.41 8.60
N LEU A 23 2.15 2.38 9.21
CA LEU A 23 2.50 3.79 9.06
C LEU A 23 3.90 4.11 9.59
N LEU A 24 4.27 3.56 10.75
CA LEU A 24 5.60 3.76 11.32
C LEU A 24 6.68 3.16 10.41
N LEU A 25 6.46 1.94 9.90
CA LEU A 25 7.36 1.31 8.92
C LEU A 25 7.46 2.12 7.62
N LEU A 26 6.34 2.61 7.08
CA LEU A 26 6.34 3.52 5.94
C LEU A 26 7.21 4.75 6.25
N GLY A 27 7.03 5.38 7.41
CA GLY A 27 7.83 6.52 7.83
C GLY A 27 9.34 6.25 7.78
N ILE A 28 9.79 5.12 8.33
CA ILE A 28 11.20 4.70 8.31
C ILE A 28 11.70 4.54 6.87
N ILE A 29 10.95 3.83 6.04
CA ILE A 29 11.31 3.57 4.64
C ILE A 29 11.42 4.88 3.85
N TRP A 30 10.47 5.80 4.06
CA TRP A 30 10.45 7.12 3.44
C TRP A 30 11.64 8.00 3.89
N ILE A 31 12.05 7.92 5.16
CA ILE A 31 13.27 8.59 5.65
C ILE A 31 14.50 8.07 4.94
N ILE A 32 14.67 6.75 4.87
CA ILE A 32 15.85 6.15 4.26
C ILE A 32 15.93 6.56 2.79
N TYR A 33 14.80 6.58 2.09
CA TYR A 33 14.75 7.10 0.73
C TYR A 33 15.09 8.59 0.63
N ALA A 34 14.58 9.44 1.53
CA ALA A 34 14.88 10.86 1.52
C ALA A 34 16.38 11.12 1.73
N ILE A 35 17.01 10.41 2.68
CA ILE A 35 18.46 10.49 2.95
C ILE A 35 19.25 10.06 1.72
N TYR A 36 18.86 8.94 1.11
CA TYR A 36 19.55 8.41 -0.06
C TYR A 36 19.44 9.36 -1.26
N GLU A 37 18.24 9.87 -1.56
CA GLU A 37 18.03 10.80 -2.66
C GLU A 37 18.73 12.14 -2.43
N THR A 38 18.81 12.60 -1.18
CA THR A 38 19.58 13.80 -0.81
C THR A 38 21.07 13.61 -1.07
N LYS A 39 21.64 12.50 -0.58
CA LYS A 39 23.06 12.16 -0.82
C LYS A 39 23.35 12.01 -2.31
N ARG A 40 22.44 11.39 -3.07
CA ARG A 40 22.54 11.25 -4.53
C ARG A 40 22.52 12.59 -5.26
N ARG A 41 21.63 13.51 -4.89
CA ARG A 41 21.46 14.80 -5.60
C ARG A 41 22.49 15.85 -5.16
N GLY A 42 23.25 15.62 -4.09
CA GLY A 42 24.22 16.56 -3.52
C GLY A 42 23.61 17.85 -2.95
N SER A 43 22.27 18.00 -2.97
CA SER A 43 21.54 19.15 -2.44
C SER A 43 20.05 18.87 -2.32
N PHE A 44 19.41 19.32 -1.23
CA PHE A 44 17.96 19.26 -1.01
C PHE A 44 17.15 20.08 -2.03
N LYS A 45 17.76 21.12 -2.63
CA LYS A 45 17.05 22.10 -3.47
C LYS A 45 17.17 21.82 -4.97
N LYS A 46 18.11 20.97 -5.40
CA LYS A 46 18.35 20.74 -6.84
C LYS A 46 17.44 19.66 -7.40
N ARG A 47 16.54 20.07 -8.31
CA ARG A 47 15.74 19.18 -9.16
C ARG A 47 16.56 18.76 -10.40
N LYS A 48 17.81 18.29 -10.24
CA LYS A 48 18.60 17.88 -11.42
C LYS A 48 17.92 16.69 -12.11
N VAL A 49 17.65 16.86 -13.40
CA VAL A 49 17.00 15.92 -14.31
C VAL A 49 18.10 15.28 -15.13
N GLU A 50 18.87 14.33 -14.58
CA GLU A 50 19.85 13.61 -15.40
C GLU A 50 19.79 12.11 -15.13
N THR A 51 19.39 11.43 -16.20
CA THR A 51 19.45 10.00 -16.56
C THR A 51 19.04 8.97 -15.51
N TRP A 52 17.91 8.31 -15.82
CA TRP A 52 17.40 7.06 -15.25
C TRP A 52 18.31 5.87 -15.61
N ASP A 53 19.63 6.00 -15.46
CA ASP A 53 20.56 4.91 -15.75
C ASP A 53 21.61 4.88 -14.63
N PHE A 54 21.13 4.51 -13.43
CA PHE A 54 21.95 4.48 -12.23
C PHE A 54 21.97 3.08 -11.62
N ASP A 55 23.17 2.69 -11.20
CA ASP A 55 23.45 1.40 -10.57
C ASP A 55 22.98 1.40 -9.11
N ILE A 56 21.77 0.90 -8.87
CA ILE A 56 21.18 0.84 -7.52
C ILE A 56 21.97 -0.14 -6.66
N THR A 57 22.42 0.32 -5.48
CA THR A 57 23.11 -0.56 -4.51
C THR A 57 22.21 -1.72 -4.09
N LYS A 58 22.79 -2.90 -3.82
CA LYS A 58 22.03 -4.09 -3.37
C LYS A 58 21.14 -3.80 -2.16
N PHE A 59 21.60 -2.95 -1.24
CA PHE A 59 20.83 -2.52 -0.08
C PHE A 59 19.55 -1.78 -0.49
N LEU A 60 19.63 -0.83 -1.42
CA LEU A 60 18.47 -0.06 -1.85
C LEU A 60 17.49 -0.93 -2.65
N LYS A 61 17.98 -1.88 -3.45
CA LYS A 61 17.12 -2.90 -4.09
C LYS A 61 16.32 -3.67 -3.05
N ILE A 62 16.97 -4.20 -2.02
CA ILE A 62 16.30 -4.94 -0.93
C ILE A 62 15.29 -4.05 -0.19
N LEU A 63 15.66 -2.80 0.13
CA LEU A 63 14.77 -1.86 0.78
C LEU A 63 13.54 -1.53 -0.08
N THR A 64 13.72 -1.46 -1.40
CA THR A 64 12.61 -1.30 -2.35
C THR A 64 11.66 -2.48 -2.33
N TYR A 65 12.15 -3.72 -2.38
CA TYR A 65 11.31 -4.90 -2.22
C TYR A 65 10.62 -4.95 -0.86
N PHE A 66 11.30 -4.54 0.20
CA PHE A 66 10.69 -4.44 1.53
C PHE A 66 9.59 -3.36 1.55
N GLY A 67 9.82 -2.21 0.95
CA GLY A 67 8.82 -1.14 0.80
C GLY A 67 7.61 -1.54 -0.04
N PHE A 68 7.78 -2.44 -1.02
CA PHE A 68 6.68 -3.06 -1.74
C PHE A 68 5.81 -3.92 -0.81
N ILE A 69 6.44 -4.81 -0.05
CA ILE A 69 5.73 -5.68 0.91
C ILE A 69 4.99 -4.85 1.94
N VAL A 70 5.65 -3.84 2.53
CA VAL A 70 5.03 -2.92 3.48
C VAL A 70 3.88 -2.15 2.83
N GLY A 71 4.04 -1.69 1.58
CA GLY A 71 2.97 -1.02 0.83
C GLY A 71 1.73 -1.88 0.61
N ILE A 72 1.91 -3.18 0.31
CA ILE A 72 0.80 -4.14 0.21
C ILE A 72 0.07 -4.26 1.56
N PHE A 73 0.82 -4.43 2.65
CA PHE A 73 0.20 -4.53 3.97
C PHE A 73 -0.46 -3.23 4.42
N SER A 74 0.10 -2.07 4.06
CA SER A 74 -0.54 -0.77 4.30
C SER A 74 -1.86 -0.66 3.55
N LEU A 75 -1.91 -1.09 2.29
CA LEU A 75 -3.14 -1.09 1.50
C LEU A 75 -4.20 -2.01 2.10
N LEU A 76 -3.83 -3.25 2.41
CA LEU A 76 -4.74 -4.22 3.01
C LEU A 76 -5.23 -3.76 4.38
N SER A 77 -4.35 -3.16 5.19
CA SER A 77 -4.70 -2.61 6.50
C SER A 77 -5.64 -1.42 6.40
N GLY A 78 -5.38 -0.47 5.48
CA GLY A 78 -6.24 0.69 5.26
C GLY A 78 -7.62 0.31 4.71
N VAL A 79 -7.67 -0.56 3.69
CA VAL A 79 -8.93 -1.06 3.13
C VAL A 79 -9.69 -1.91 4.15
N GLY A 80 -8.99 -2.81 4.85
CA GLY A 80 -9.57 -3.65 5.89
C GLY A 80 -10.17 -2.84 7.03
N ALA A 81 -9.48 -1.79 7.48
CA ALA A 81 -10.02 -0.86 8.48
C ALA A 81 -11.31 -0.18 8.01
N LEU A 82 -11.39 0.22 6.73
CA LEU A 82 -12.59 0.86 6.17
C LEU A 82 -13.80 -0.08 6.09
N ILE A 83 -13.55 -1.32 5.64
CA ILE A 83 -14.60 -2.33 5.40
C ILE A 83 -15.10 -2.92 6.71
N LEU A 84 -14.18 -3.27 7.61
CA LEU A 84 -14.50 -3.97 8.86
C LEU A 84 -14.78 -3.02 10.03
N ASP A 85 -14.65 -1.72 9.80
CA ASP A 85 -14.80 -0.66 10.81
C ASP A 85 -13.91 -0.88 12.05
N VAL A 86 -12.66 -1.28 11.78
CA VAL A 86 -11.70 -1.67 12.81
C VAL A 86 -10.76 -0.50 13.15
N PRO A 87 -10.46 -0.28 14.43
CA PRO A 87 -9.53 0.76 14.84
C PRO A 87 -8.10 0.46 14.32
N PRO A 88 -7.33 1.50 13.94
CA PRO A 88 -6.02 1.35 13.32
C PRO A 88 -4.89 0.88 14.26
N SER A 89 -5.15 0.79 15.57
CA SER A 89 -4.24 0.25 16.57
C SER A 89 -4.99 -0.23 17.81
N THR A 90 -4.34 -1.10 18.59
CA THR A 90 -4.86 -1.56 19.89
C THR A 90 -4.92 -0.43 20.92
N ALA A 91 -3.94 0.47 20.93
CA ALA A 91 -3.93 1.64 21.82
C ALA A 91 -5.07 2.62 21.48
N TYR A 92 -5.37 2.82 20.20
CA TYR A 92 -6.51 3.64 19.75
C TYR A 92 -7.84 3.03 20.19
N ALA A 93 -7.98 1.69 20.04
CA ALA A 93 -9.15 0.96 20.53
C ALA A 93 -9.32 1.05 22.06
N GLY A 94 -8.21 1.06 22.80
CA GLY A 94 -8.24 1.13 24.27
C GLY A 94 -8.70 2.49 24.81
N LEU A 95 -8.33 3.58 24.15
CA LEU A 95 -8.73 4.94 24.55
C LEU A 95 -10.09 5.35 24.00
N ASN A 96 -10.52 4.75 22.90
CA ASN A 96 -11.82 5.01 22.31
C ASN A 96 -12.55 3.67 22.04
N PRO A 97 -13.15 3.05 23.08
CA PRO A 97 -13.76 1.72 22.96
C PRO A 97 -14.94 1.66 21.98
N THR A 98 -15.55 2.81 21.69
CA THR A 98 -16.64 2.98 20.73
C THR A 98 -16.17 3.50 19.37
N ALA A 99 -14.90 3.90 19.23
CA ALA A 99 -14.39 4.39 17.96
C ALA A 99 -14.05 3.20 17.04
N GLY A 100 -14.70 3.18 15.88
CA GLY A 100 -14.41 2.27 14.79
C GLY A 100 -13.19 2.73 14.00
N LYS A 101 -13.31 2.77 12.68
CA LYS A 101 -12.20 3.17 11.80
C LYS A 101 -11.81 4.64 11.94
N SER A 102 -10.51 4.89 11.87
CA SER A 102 -10.00 6.23 11.56
C SER A 102 -9.92 6.39 10.03
N ILE A 103 -10.91 7.08 9.45
CA ILE A 103 -10.97 7.33 7.99
C ILE A 103 -9.68 7.98 7.49
N PHE A 104 -9.19 8.98 8.23
CA PHE A 104 -7.96 9.68 7.92
C PHE A 104 -6.76 8.73 7.82
N THR A 105 -6.56 7.90 8.85
CA THR A 105 -5.46 6.92 8.90
C THR A 105 -5.56 5.90 7.77
N ALA A 106 -6.77 5.42 7.49
CA ALA A 106 -7.00 4.46 6.42
C ALA A 106 -6.68 5.04 5.03
N ILE A 107 -7.07 6.29 4.77
CA ILE A 107 -6.73 6.99 3.53
C ILE A 107 -5.21 7.15 3.39
N ILE A 108 -4.52 7.54 4.46
CA ILE A 108 -3.06 7.70 4.44
C ILE A 108 -2.35 6.38 4.14
N LEU A 109 -2.77 5.30 4.80
CA LEU A 109 -2.25 3.95 4.57
C LEU A 109 -2.41 3.51 3.11
N ILE A 110 -3.56 3.79 2.51
CA ILE A 110 -3.84 3.49 1.10
C ILE A 110 -2.96 4.35 0.18
N VAL A 111 -2.97 5.67 0.36
CA VAL A 111 -2.25 6.61 -0.50
C VAL A 111 -0.74 6.41 -0.43
N PHE A 112 -0.17 6.33 0.77
CA PHE A 112 1.27 6.14 0.93
C PHE A 112 1.71 4.70 0.68
N GLY A 113 0.82 3.73 0.89
CA GLY A 113 0.99 2.37 0.39
C GLY A 113 1.18 2.39 -1.14
N ILE A 114 0.27 3.02 -1.89
CA ILE A 114 0.40 3.17 -3.36
C ILE A 114 1.70 3.86 -3.76
N PHE A 115 2.12 4.90 -3.02
CA PHE A 115 3.33 5.64 -3.36
C PHE A 115 4.61 4.82 -3.24
N THR A 116 4.67 3.76 -2.41
CA THR A 116 5.87 2.89 -2.37
C THR A 116 6.07 2.15 -3.68
N PHE A 117 4.99 1.83 -4.40
CA PHE A 117 5.05 1.17 -5.70
C PHE A 117 5.46 2.10 -6.84
N LEU A 118 5.36 3.42 -6.64
CA LEU A 118 5.72 4.44 -7.62
C LEU A 118 7.18 4.91 -7.48
N LYS A 119 7.87 4.51 -6.41
CA LYS A 119 9.29 4.83 -6.16
C LYS A 119 10.34 3.81 -6.70
N PRO A 120 10.09 2.88 -7.65
CA PRO A 120 11.17 2.12 -8.28
C PRO A 120 12.08 3.07 -9.07
N ILE A 121 13.35 3.09 -8.71
CA ILE A 121 14.33 4.02 -9.28
C ILE A 121 14.93 3.52 -10.61
N ASN A 122 14.77 2.24 -10.98
CA ASN A 122 15.16 1.72 -12.31
C ASN A 122 14.94 0.22 -12.57
N ASP A 123 14.73 -0.62 -11.55
CA ASP A 123 15.01 -2.07 -11.70
C ASP A 123 13.80 -3.00 -11.89
N LEU A 124 12.57 -2.50 -11.89
CA LEU A 124 11.37 -3.33 -12.08
C LEU A 124 10.61 -2.84 -13.31
N PRO A 125 10.04 -3.74 -14.14
CA PRO A 125 9.07 -3.33 -15.15
C PRO A 125 7.89 -2.69 -14.40
N ILE A 126 7.90 -1.36 -14.30
CA ILE A 126 6.93 -0.55 -13.57
C ILE A 126 5.51 -0.89 -14.03
N ALA A 127 5.35 -1.18 -15.32
CA ALA A 127 4.11 -1.69 -15.90
C ALA A 127 3.63 -3.01 -15.28
N SER A 128 4.53 -3.94 -14.96
CA SER A 128 4.19 -5.21 -14.30
C SER A 128 3.85 -5.02 -12.83
N VAL A 129 4.55 -4.12 -12.13
CA VAL A 129 4.25 -3.79 -10.72
C VAL A 129 2.88 -3.14 -10.59
N ILE A 130 2.60 -2.13 -11.42
CA ILE A 130 1.30 -1.44 -11.44
C ILE A 130 0.20 -2.41 -11.92
N GLY A 131 0.49 -3.21 -12.94
CA GLY A 131 -0.39 -4.28 -13.39
C GLY A 131 -0.77 -5.22 -12.25
N LEU A 132 0.22 -5.66 -11.46
CA LEU A 132 0.01 -6.59 -10.35
C LEU A 132 -0.86 -5.96 -9.26
N MET A 133 -0.55 -4.73 -8.88
CA MET A 133 -1.31 -4.01 -7.86
C MET A 133 -2.78 -3.84 -8.25
N VAL A 134 -3.03 -3.28 -9.43
CA VAL A 134 -4.39 -2.91 -9.81
C VAL A 134 -5.21 -4.16 -10.11
N ALA A 135 -4.60 -5.20 -10.70
CA ALA A 135 -5.25 -6.49 -10.83
C ALA A 135 -5.57 -7.13 -9.47
N SER A 136 -4.64 -7.07 -8.51
CA SER A 136 -4.88 -7.60 -7.15
C SER A 136 -6.02 -6.86 -6.46
N LEU A 137 -6.03 -5.53 -6.56
CA LEU A 137 -7.06 -4.69 -5.95
C LEU A 137 -8.43 -4.93 -6.58
N ILE A 138 -8.53 -4.97 -7.91
CA ILE A 138 -9.80 -5.20 -8.59
C ILE A 138 -10.32 -6.60 -8.30
N VAL A 139 -9.46 -7.61 -8.29
CA VAL A 139 -9.86 -8.98 -7.97
C VAL A 139 -10.31 -9.10 -6.52
N ALA A 140 -9.66 -8.40 -5.59
CA ALA A 140 -10.12 -8.32 -4.20
C ALA A 140 -11.50 -7.66 -4.10
N ILE A 141 -11.73 -6.55 -4.80
CA ILE A 141 -13.04 -5.88 -4.85
C ILE A 141 -14.10 -6.82 -5.43
N ILE A 142 -13.80 -7.48 -6.56
CA ILE A 142 -14.71 -8.44 -7.19
C ILE A 142 -15.01 -9.60 -6.23
N ALA A 143 -13.99 -10.16 -5.59
CA ALA A 143 -14.17 -11.26 -4.64
C ALA A 143 -15.06 -10.87 -3.45
N LEU A 144 -14.95 -9.63 -2.96
CA LEU A 144 -15.80 -9.11 -1.88
C LEU A 144 -17.21 -8.73 -2.36
N ALA A 145 -17.36 -8.31 -3.61
CA ALA A 145 -18.63 -7.88 -4.18
C ALA A 145 -19.51 -9.02 -4.68
N ILE A 146 -18.96 -10.22 -4.95
CA ILE A 146 -19.73 -11.36 -5.43
C ILE A 146 -20.59 -11.93 -4.28
N PRO A 147 -21.94 -11.90 -4.40
CA PRO A 147 -22.83 -12.48 -3.39
C PRO A 147 -22.67 -14.01 -3.32
N GLN A 148 -22.79 -14.60 -2.12
CA GLN A 148 -22.63 -16.05 -1.94
C GLN A 148 -23.60 -16.89 -2.80
N THR A 149 -24.79 -16.36 -3.11
CA THR A 149 -25.74 -17.00 -4.02
C THR A 149 -25.16 -17.19 -5.42
N VAL A 150 -24.41 -16.21 -5.91
CA VAL A 150 -23.74 -16.25 -7.22
C VAL A 150 -22.57 -17.23 -7.18
N VAL A 151 -21.81 -17.28 -6.09
CA VAL A 151 -20.73 -18.26 -5.89
C VAL A 151 -21.25 -19.70 -5.99
N LYS A 152 -22.40 -20.00 -5.38
CA LYS A 152 -23.02 -21.34 -5.42
C LYS A 152 -23.45 -21.77 -6.83
N VAL A 153 -23.95 -20.83 -7.63
CA VAL A 153 -24.35 -21.09 -9.02
C VAL A 153 -23.12 -21.32 -9.91
N ILE A 154 -22.08 -20.50 -9.73
CA ILE A 154 -20.83 -20.60 -10.51
C ILE A 154 -20.06 -21.88 -10.16
N ALA A 155 -20.08 -22.30 -8.89
CA ALA A 155 -19.38 -23.48 -8.41
C ALA A 155 -19.82 -24.80 -9.08
N VAL A 156 -20.97 -24.83 -9.77
CA VAL A 156 -21.44 -25.97 -10.57
C VAL A 156 -20.60 -26.16 -11.83
N PHE A 157 -20.03 -25.08 -12.38
CA PHE A 157 -19.33 -25.08 -13.67
C PHE A 157 -17.82 -24.92 -13.52
N ILE A 158 -17.36 -24.11 -12.56
CA ILE A 158 -15.93 -23.85 -12.33
C ILE A 158 -15.69 -23.52 -10.85
N ASP A 159 -14.54 -23.93 -10.32
CA ASP A 159 -14.14 -23.52 -8.98
C ASP A 159 -14.05 -21.97 -8.92
N PRO A 160 -14.79 -21.30 -8.02
CA PRO A 160 -14.77 -19.84 -7.90
C PRO A 160 -13.36 -19.25 -7.68
N LYS A 161 -12.44 -20.02 -7.07
CA LYS A 161 -11.04 -19.61 -6.90
C LYS A 161 -10.31 -19.56 -8.24
N ILE A 162 -10.52 -20.55 -9.11
CA ILE A 162 -9.94 -20.61 -10.45
C ILE A 162 -10.50 -19.46 -11.30
N LEU A 163 -11.80 -19.16 -11.16
CA LEU A 163 -12.41 -18.00 -11.82
C LEU A 163 -11.76 -16.67 -11.41
N LEU A 164 -11.51 -16.46 -10.11
CA LEU A 164 -10.82 -15.25 -9.63
C LEU A 164 -9.39 -15.14 -10.17
N VAL A 165 -8.68 -16.27 -10.32
CA VAL A 165 -7.35 -16.31 -10.93
C VAL A 165 -7.41 -15.96 -12.42
N ILE A 166 -8.40 -16.46 -13.17
CA ILE A 166 -8.60 -16.12 -14.58
C ILE A 166 -8.88 -14.61 -14.73
N ILE A 167 -9.79 -14.07 -13.89
CA ILE A 167 -10.10 -12.64 -13.86
C ILE A 167 -8.85 -11.82 -13.53
N PHE A 168 -8.05 -12.26 -12.55
CA PHE A 168 -6.78 -11.62 -12.20
C PHE A 168 -5.83 -11.56 -13.39
N ILE A 169 -5.62 -12.67 -14.10
CA ILE A 169 -4.70 -12.74 -15.23
C ILE A 169 -5.17 -11.82 -16.37
N ILE A 170 -6.47 -11.80 -16.67
CA ILE A 170 -7.05 -10.93 -17.71
C ILE A 170 -6.85 -9.45 -17.36
N ILE A 171 -7.23 -9.06 -16.14
CA ILE A 171 -7.10 -7.67 -15.69
C ILE A 171 -5.62 -7.26 -15.62
N PHE A 172 -4.77 -8.12 -15.09
CA PHE A 172 -3.33 -7.92 -15.07
C PHE A 172 -2.77 -7.68 -16.47
N ALA A 173 -3.15 -8.52 -17.45
CA ALA A 173 -2.70 -8.38 -18.83
C ALA A 173 -3.15 -7.04 -19.44
N ILE A 174 -4.42 -6.66 -19.28
CA ILE A 174 -4.95 -5.38 -19.78
C ILE A 174 -4.21 -4.20 -19.14
N ILE A 175 -3.97 -4.25 -17.83
CA ILE A 175 -3.33 -3.14 -17.12
C ILE A 175 -1.84 -3.08 -17.41
N ALA A 176 -1.15 -4.21 -17.48
CA ALA A 176 0.26 -4.26 -17.86
C ALA A 176 0.47 -3.70 -19.29
N LEU A 177 -0.46 -3.99 -20.21
CA LEU A 177 -0.44 -3.45 -21.57
C LEU A 177 -0.76 -1.95 -21.61
N THR A 178 -1.77 -1.49 -20.87
CA THR A 178 -2.14 -0.05 -20.83
C THR A 178 -1.12 0.79 -20.08
N ALA A 179 -0.51 0.28 -19.01
CA ALA A 179 0.56 0.95 -18.26
C ALA A 179 1.77 1.27 -19.14
N LYS A 180 2.04 0.46 -20.17
CA LYS A 180 3.09 0.73 -21.17
C LYS A 180 2.87 2.07 -21.90
N PHE A 181 1.63 2.51 -22.07
CA PHE A 181 1.29 3.77 -22.74
C PHE A 181 1.31 4.98 -21.79
N TYR A 182 1.05 4.78 -20.49
CA TYR A 182 1.05 5.85 -19.48
C TYR A 182 2.38 6.05 -18.76
N MET A 183 3.45 5.39 -19.24
CA MET A 183 4.78 5.44 -18.63
C MET A 183 5.26 6.89 -18.37
N SER A 184 4.99 7.85 -19.26
CA SER A 184 5.43 9.24 -19.05
C SER A 184 4.80 9.90 -17.82
N GLY A 185 3.49 9.67 -17.58
CA GLY A 185 2.77 10.21 -16.44
C GLY A 185 3.20 9.56 -15.13
N VAL A 186 3.37 8.24 -15.14
CA VAL A 186 3.88 7.48 -14.00
C VAL A 186 5.31 7.92 -13.64
N ILE A 187 6.16 8.14 -14.64
CA ILE A 187 7.53 8.68 -14.45
C ILE A 187 7.47 10.09 -13.85
N ALA A 188 6.54 10.94 -14.26
CA ALA A 188 6.40 12.29 -13.72
C ALA A 188 5.99 12.28 -12.23
N ILE A 189 5.02 11.43 -11.86
CA ILE A 189 4.61 11.25 -10.46
C ILE A 189 5.74 10.66 -9.63
N SER A 190 6.42 9.62 -10.14
CA SER A 190 7.59 9.03 -9.51
C SER A 190 8.68 10.08 -9.25
N LYS A 191 8.99 10.93 -10.23
CA LYS A 191 9.95 12.04 -10.08
C LYS A 191 9.54 13.04 -8.99
N ALA A 192 8.25 13.33 -8.85
CA ALA A 192 7.74 14.20 -7.80
C ALA A 192 7.86 13.55 -6.41
N LEU A 193 7.51 12.26 -6.30
CA LEU A 193 7.65 11.46 -5.07
C LEU A 193 9.11 11.24 -4.65
N SER A 194 10.02 11.23 -5.63
CA SER A 194 11.47 11.18 -5.45
C SER A 194 12.13 12.53 -5.14
N TRP A 195 11.34 13.54 -4.80
CA TRP A 195 11.86 14.83 -4.33
C TRP A 195 12.18 14.74 -2.84
N PRO A 196 13.45 14.94 -2.41
CA PRO A 196 13.84 14.67 -1.03
C PRO A 196 13.05 15.45 0.03
N PRO A 197 12.71 16.74 -0.15
CA PRO A 197 11.86 17.47 0.79
C PRO A 197 10.47 16.85 0.95
N LEU A 198 9.83 16.44 -0.14
CA LEU A 198 8.53 15.77 -0.07
C LEU A 198 8.64 14.44 0.67
N ALA A 199 9.66 13.64 0.34
CA ALA A 199 9.89 12.36 1.01
C ALA A 199 10.12 12.52 2.51
N PHE A 200 10.81 13.58 2.93
CA PHE A 200 11.03 13.89 4.34
C PHE A 200 9.75 14.34 5.06
N ILE A 201 8.91 15.14 4.40
CA ILE A 201 7.60 15.56 4.95
C ILE A 201 6.69 14.34 5.13
N VAL A 202 6.59 13.48 4.11
CA VAL A 202 5.79 12.24 4.16
C VAL A 202 6.31 11.33 5.28
N ALA A 203 7.62 11.18 5.39
CA ALA A 203 8.26 10.43 6.46
C ALA A 203 7.90 10.96 7.87
N ALA A 204 8.12 12.26 8.10
CA ALA A 204 7.84 12.89 9.39
C ALA A 204 6.36 12.72 9.77
N PHE A 205 5.47 12.94 8.82
CA PHE A 205 4.04 12.76 9.01
C PHE A 205 3.67 11.29 9.33
N CYS A 206 4.22 10.32 8.60
CA CYS A 206 3.99 8.90 8.87
C CYS A 206 4.51 8.46 10.24
N LEU A 207 5.68 8.96 10.65
CA LEU A 207 6.26 8.66 11.96
C LEU A 207 5.44 9.27 13.09
N ILE A 208 5.02 10.52 12.97
CA ILE A 208 4.20 11.18 13.98
C ILE A 208 2.84 10.48 14.09
N GLN A 209 2.16 10.23 12.96
CA GLN A 209 0.86 9.54 12.96
C GLN A 209 0.99 8.11 13.51
N GLY A 210 2.01 7.35 13.06
CA GLY A 210 2.24 5.99 13.52
C GLY A 210 2.54 5.94 15.03
N PHE A 211 3.38 6.86 15.53
CA PHE A 211 3.69 6.95 16.95
C PHE A 211 2.46 7.34 17.78
N LEU A 212 1.70 8.35 17.35
CA LEU A 212 0.49 8.77 18.04
C LEU A 212 -0.55 7.66 18.10
N LEU A 213 -0.71 6.87 17.03
CA LEU A 213 -1.64 5.75 17.02
C LEU A 213 -1.18 4.59 17.90
N LEU A 214 0.11 4.24 17.89
CA LEU A 214 0.60 3.06 18.61
C LEU A 214 0.82 3.31 20.11
N VAL A 215 1.30 4.50 20.47
CA VAL A 215 1.73 4.81 21.84
C VAL A 215 0.68 5.64 22.57
N VAL A 216 0.14 6.65 21.89
CA VAL A 216 -0.81 7.60 22.50
C VAL A 216 -2.27 7.20 22.23
N GLY A 217 -2.54 6.35 21.24
CA GLY A 217 -3.87 5.95 20.81
C GLY A 217 -4.73 7.08 20.23
N ILE A 218 -4.11 8.10 19.61
CA ILE A 218 -4.83 9.20 18.96
C ILE A 218 -4.39 9.37 17.50
N SER A 219 -5.29 9.91 16.66
CA SER A 219 -4.98 10.33 15.29
C SER A 219 -4.69 11.83 15.25
N ILE A 220 -3.76 12.28 14.38
CA ILE A 220 -3.49 13.71 14.15
C ILE A 220 -4.76 14.47 13.76
N SER A 221 -5.70 13.82 13.06
CA SER A 221 -6.97 14.43 12.67
C SER A 221 -7.92 14.69 13.83
N GLY A 222 -7.62 14.22 15.05
CA GLY A 222 -8.36 14.55 16.27
C GLY A 222 -9.80 14.03 16.36
N TYR A 223 -10.29 13.26 15.39
CA TYR A 223 -11.69 12.78 15.40
C TYR A 223 -11.85 11.46 16.17
N PHE A 224 -12.72 11.56 17.19
CA PHE A 224 -13.41 10.54 17.96
C PHE A 224 -14.47 9.83 17.10
#